data_AF-A0A2V5ZJS8-F1
#
_entry.id   AF-A0A2V5ZJS8-F1
#
_cell.length_a   1.000
_cell.length_b   1.000
_cell.length_c   1.000
_cell.angle_alpha   90.00
_cell.angle_beta   90.00
_cell.angle_gamma   90.00
#
_symmetry.space_group_name_H-M   'P 1'
#
loop_
_entity.id
_entity.type
_entity.pdbx_description
1 polymer ?
#
loop_
_entity_poly.entity_id
_entity_poly.type
_entity_poly.pdbx_seq_one_letter_code
_entity_poly.pdbx_strand_id
1 'polypeptide(L)'
;GSSGDANKILIGTPGTQTATYIAGIRGVALGGMQPIGVNGQGQLGVRSSSARFKEAIKPMGEQSEAILALRPVSFRYKKELDPNGDAQFGLVAEDVAKVTPELVVRDEQGKPLSVRYEEVDAMLLNEFLKEHRKVDSLEKAMAEQQKENAAMRAMLKEQATQIQKVSAQLAAIQPCDRLVTNE
;
A
#
# COMPACT_ATOMS: atom_id res chain seq x y z
N GLY A 1 -35.15 18.47 -26.51
CA GLY A 1 -33.69 18.63 -26.57
C GLY A 1 -33.34 19.80 -27.46
N SER A 2 -32.25 20.49 -27.14
CA SER A 2 -31.58 21.48 -27.99
C SER A 2 -30.72 20.80 -29.07
N SER A 3 -30.13 21.56 -30.00
CA SER A 3 -29.22 21.00 -31.02
C SER A 3 -28.00 20.28 -30.41
N GLY A 4 -27.63 20.58 -29.16
CA GLY A 4 -26.55 19.91 -28.43
C GLY A 4 -26.91 18.53 -27.86
N ASP A 5 -28.18 18.13 -27.95
CA ASP A 5 -28.71 16.90 -27.33
C ASP A 5 -28.82 15.74 -28.32
N ALA A 6 -28.40 15.94 -29.57
CA ALA A 6 -28.40 14.88 -30.57
C ALA A 6 -27.62 13.65 -30.06
N ASN A 7 -28.24 12.46 -30.17
CA ASN A 7 -27.70 11.17 -29.73
C ASN A 7 -27.45 11.02 -28.21
N LYS A 8 -28.04 11.89 -27.37
CA LYS A 8 -27.92 11.81 -25.91
C LYS A 8 -29.26 11.51 -25.27
N ILE A 9 -29.24 10.66 -24.25
CA ILE A 9 -30.36 10.50 -23.32
C ILE A 9 -30.06 11.39 -22.11
N LEU A 10 -30.91 12.38 -21.88
CA LEU A 10 -30.90 13.24 -20.70
C LEU A 10 -32.17 12.96 -19.90
N ILE A 11 -32.01 12.52 -18.65
CA ILE A 11 -33.14 12.18 -17.77
C ILE A 11 -33.11 13.12 -16.57
N GLY A 12 -34.21 13.84 -16.35
CA GLY A 12 -34.35 14.79 -15.26
C GLY A 12 -33.89 16.22 -15.60
N THR A 13 -33.83 17.06 -14.57
CA THR A 13 -33.43 18.47 -14.60
C THR A 13 -32.42 18.70 -13.48
N PRO A 14 -31.20 19.20 -13.78
CA PRO A 14 -30.17 19.43 -12.77
C PRO A 14 -30.70 20.18 -11.54
N GLY A 15 -30.33 19.72 -10.35
CA GLY A 15 -30.76 20.31 -9.07
C GLY A 15 -32.21 20.01 -8.65
N THR A 16 -33.00 19.27 -9.44
CA THR A 16 -34.40 18.97 -9.10
C THR A 16 -34.57 17.57 -8.49
N GLN A 17 -34.00 16.55 -9.12
CA GLN A 17 -34.12 15.17 -8.64
C GLN A 17 -33.08 14.86 -7.57
N THR A 18 -33.51 14.23 -6.48
CA THR A 18 -32.65 13.83 -5.36
C THR A 18 -32.39 12.33 -5.30
N ALA A 19 -33.16 11.53 -6.05
CA ALA A 19 -33.01 10.08 -6.15
C ALA A 19 -33.48 9.57 -7.53
N THR A 20 -32.96 8.42 -7.96
CA THR A 20 -33.40 7.73 -9.18
C THR A 20 -33.52 6.22 -8.89
N TYR A 21 -34.69 5.66 -9.16
CA TYR A 21 -34.98 4.24 -8.99
C TYR A 21 -35.32 3.64 -10.37
N ILE A 22 -34.56 2.63 -10.80
CA ILE A 22 -34.75 1.96 -12.08
C ILE A 22 -35.14 0.50 -11.83
N ALA A 23 -36.35 0.12 -12.24
CA ALA A 23 -36.83 -1.24 -12.14
C ALA A 23 -35.93 -2.20 -12.95
N GLY A 24 -35.72 -3.42 -12.43
CA GLY A 24 -34.89 -4.43 -13.09
C GLY A 24 -33.38 -4.32 -12.85
N ILE A 25 -32.91 -3.36 -12.03
CA ILE A 25 -31.49 -3.32 -11.60
C ILE A 25 -31.29 -4.09 -10.29
N ARG A 26 -32.03 -3.72 -9.23
CA ARG A 26 -31.82 -4.30 -7.89
C ARG A 26 -32.27 -5.76 -7.86
N GLY A 27 -31.36 -6.65 -7.46
CA GLY A 27 -31.66 -8.08 -7.25
C GLY A 27 -31.64 -8.94 -8.52
N VAL A 28 -31.22 -8.39 -9.66
CA VAL A 28 -31.12 -9.12 -10.93
C VAL A 28 -29.68 -9.56 -11.15
N ALA A 29 -29.46 -10.86 -11.38
CA ALA A 29 -28.13 -11.40 -11.62
C ALA A 29 -27.58 -10.97 -13.00
N LEU A 30 -26.28 -10.63 -13.06
CA LEU A 30 -25.59 -10.19 -14.28
C LEU A 30 -24.29 -10.98 -14.47
N GLY A 31 -23.93 -11.24 -15.73
CA GLY A 31 -22.62 -11.79 -16.13
C GLY A 31 -21.79 -10.76 -16.89
N GLY A 32 -20.46 -10.76 -16.72
CA GLY A 32 -19.55 -9.91 -17.49
C GLY A 32 -19.65 -8.41 -17.20
N MET A 33 -19.45 -8.01 -15.94
CA MET A 33 -19.58 -6.62 -15.51
C MET A 33 -18.43 -5.72 -16.00
N GLN A 34 -18.75 -4.44 -16.25
CA GLN A 34 -17.79 -3.36 -16.47
C GLN A 34 -18.01 -2.26 -15.42
N PRO A 35 -16.95 -1.63 -14.89
CA PRO A 35 -17.10 -0.54 -13.93
C PRO A 35 -17.74 0.67 -14.60
N ILE A 36 -18.90 1.07 -14.09
CA ILE A 36 -19.57 2.31 -14.48
C ILE A 36 -19.12 3.46 -13.58
N GLY A 37 -18.98 4.64 -14.16
CA GLY A 37 -18.63 5.86 -13.45
C GLY A 37 -19.41 7.06 -13.98
N VAL A 38 -19.43 8.11 -13.18
CA VAL A 38 -19.99 9.41 -13.55
C VAL A 38 -18.84 10.42 -13.61
N ASN A 39 -18.69 11.14 -14.72
CA ASN A 39 -17.68 12.20 -14.84
C ASN A 39 -18.18 13.52 -14.22
N GLY A 40 -17.32 14.55 -14.17
CA GLY A 40 -17.67 15.85 -13.60
C GLY A 40 -18.79 16.62 -14.34
N GLN A 41 -19.22 16.16 -15.50
CA GLN A 41 -20.35 16.72 -16.27
C GLN A 41 -21.66 15.95 -16.03
N GLY A 42 -21.65 14.95 -15.13
CA GLY A 42 -22.81 14.09 -14.88
C GLY A 42 -23.02 13.00 -15.91
N GLN A 43 -22.06 12.77 -16.82
CA GLN A 43 -22.17 11.71 -17.83
C GLN A 43 -21.88 10.34 -17.20
N LEU A 44 -22.85 9.44 -17.28
CA LEU A 44 -22.66 8.02 -16.98
C LEU A 44 -21.95 7.31 -18.13
N GLY A 45 -20.93 6.51 -17.82
CA GLY A 45 -20.19 5.73 -18.80
C GLY A 45 -19.35 4.63 -18.17
N VAL A 46 -18.56 3.94 -19.00
CA VAL A 46 -17.59 2.93 -18.54
C VAL A 46 -16.23 3.58 -18.33
N ARG A 47 -15.54 3.20 -17.24
CA ARG A 47 -14.17 3.66 -16.99
C ARG A 47 -13.17 2.94 -17.91
N SER A 48 -12.71 3.63 -18.95
CA SER A 48 -11.74 3.06 -19.90
C SER A 48 -10.31 3.09 -19.35
N SER A 49 -9.56 2.00 -19.54
CA SER A 49 -8.15 1.91 -19.12
C SER A 49 -7.16 1.62 -20.26
N SER A 50 -7.65 1.53 -21.50
CA SER A 50 -6.79 1.28 -22.66
C SER A 50 -5.80 2.42 -22.90
N ALA A 51 -4.56 2.08 -23.24
CA ALA A 51 -3.49 3.05 -23.52
C ALA A 51 -3.88 4.07 -24.60
N ARG A 52 -4.75 3.72 -25.57
CA ARG A 52 -5.22 4.64 -26.61
C ARG A 52 -6.03 5.84 -26.09
N PHE A 53 -6.53 5.76 -24.85
CA PHE A 53 -7.26 6.83 -24.18
C PHE A 53 -6.44 7.52 -23.09
N LYS A 54 -5.13 7.21 -22.99
CA LYS A 54 -4.22 7.76 -21.98
C LYS A 54 -3.01 8.39 -22.67
N GLU A 55 -2.47 9.43 -22.06
CA GLU A 55 -1.24 10.09 -22.47
C GLU A 55 -0.27 10.16 -21.30
N ALA A 56 1.00 10.43 -21.57
CA ALA A 56 2.06 10.59 -20.56
C ALA A 56 2.16 9.44 -19.53
N ILE A 57 1.96 8.19 -19.99
CA ILE A 57 2.01 6.98 -19.14
C ILE A 57 3.44 6.78 -18.62
N LYS A 58 3.61 6.79 -17.29
CA LYS A 58 4.89 6.60 -16.61
C LYS A 58 4.72 5.80 -15.31
N PRO A 59 5.78 5.17 -14.77
CA PRO A 59 5.74 4.55 -13.44
C PRO A 59 5.30 5.55 -12.35
N MET A 60 4.58 5.05 -11.35
CA MET A 60 4.01 5.88 -10.28
C MET A 60 5.06 6.35 -9.27
N GLY A 61 6.21 5.66 -9.15
CA GLY A 61 7.33 6.11 -8.32
C GLY A 61 6.94 6.34 -6.85
N GLU A 62 7.34 7.50 -6.33
CA GLU A 62 7.07 7.93 -4.94
C GLU A 62 5.68 8.58 -4.80
N GLN A 63 4.99 8.88 -5.90
CA GLN A 63 3.66 9.52 -5.83
C GLN A 63 2.64 8.68 -5.07
N SER A 64 2.77 7.34 -5.08
CA SER A 64 1.92 6.45 -4.29
C SER A 64 2.16 6.49 -2.79
N GLU A 65 3.29 7.00 -2.32
CA GLU A 65 3.64 7.00 -0.89
C GLU A 65 2.69 7.89 -0.06
N ALA A 66 2.01 8.84 -0.71
CA ALA A 66 1.01 9.67 -0.06
C ALA A 66 -0.09 8.85 0.64
N ILE A 67 -0.41 7.65 0.13
CA ILE A 67 -1.43 6.78 0.76
C ILE A 67 -0.99 6.24 2.12
N LEU A 68 0.32 6.18 2.40
CA LEU A 68 0.86 5.63 3.65
C LEU A 68 0.55 6.55 4.85
N ALA A 69 0.25 7.82 4.61
CA ALA A 69 -0.19 8.78 5.61
C ALA A 69 -1.72 8.80 5.80
N LEU A 70 -2.47 8.05 4.99
CA LEU A 70 -3.93 7.97 5.13
C LEU A 70 -4.31 7.14 6.36
N ARG A 71 -5.47 7.47 6.94
CA ARG A 71 -6.00 6.81 8.14
C ARG A 71 -7.32 6.12 7.81
N PRO A 72 -7.31 4.78 7.61
CA PRO A 72 -8.54 4.01 7.51
C PRO A 72 -9.38 4.16 8.79
N VAL A 73 -10.69 4.26 8.64
CA VAL A 73 -11.64 4.39 9.74
C VAL A 73 -12.74 3.33 9.62
N SER A 74 -13.35 2.99 10.76
CA SER A 74 -14.67 2.36 10.78
C SER A 74 -15.72 3.42 11.06
N PHE A 75 -16.84 3.37 10.34
CA PHE A 75 -17.91 4.34 10.45
C PHE A 75 -19.27 3.69 10.24
N ARG A 76 -20.33 4.42 10.55
CA ARG A 76 -21.71 4.11 10.16
C ARG A 76 -22.25 5.33 9.44
N TYR A 77 -23.01 5.13 8.36
CA TYR A 77 -23.73 6.24 7.76
C TYR A 77 -24.76 6.80 8.74
N LYS A 78 -25.14 8.06 8.56
CA LYS A 78 -26.24 8.64 9.32
C LYS A 78 -27.54 7.92 8.96
N LYS A 79 -28.50 7.89 9.90
CA LYS A 79 -29.75 7.13 9.76
C LYS A 79 -30.60 7.53 8.55
N GLU A 80 -30.45 8.78 8.08
CA GLU A 80 -31.17 9.26 6.90
C GLU A 80 -30.67 8.61 5.60
N LEU A 81 -29.41 8.14 5.58
CA LEU A 81 -28.80 7.46 4.43
C LEU A 81 -28.81 5.94 4.57
N ASP A 82 -28.62 5.44 5.79
CA ASP A 82 -28.69 4.01 6.10
C ASP A 82 -29.45 3.82 7.43
N PRO A 83 -30.75 3.50 7.37
CA PRO A 83 -31.55 3.28 8.57
C PRO A 83 -31.10 2.07 9.40
N ASN A 84 -30.48 1.07 8.78
CA ASN A 84 -29.95 -0.11 9.48
C ASN A 84 -28.63 0.23 10.19
N GLY A 85 -27.88 1.17 9.61
CA GLY A 85 -26.68 1.75 10.19
C GLY A 85 -25.57 0.73 10.31
N ASP A 86 -25.33 -0.09 9.31
CA ASP A 86 -24.32 -1.15 9.36
C ASP A 86 -22.90 -0.56 9.45
N ALA A 87 -22.01 -1.26 10.15
CA ALA A 87 -20.61 -0.82 10.28
C ALA A 87 -19.89 -1.01 8.95
N GLN A 88 -19.18 0.03 8.52
CA GLN A 88 -18.41 0.06 7.28
C GLN A 88 -16.98 0.52 7.55
N PHE A 89 -16.12 0.33 6.55
CA PHE A 89 -14.71 0.72 6.57
C PHE A 89 -14.42 1.61 5.38
N GLY A 90 -13.54 2.59 5.57
CA GLY A 90 -13.15 3.49 4.49
C GLY A 90 -12.28 4.64 4.95
N LEU A 91 -12.36 5.73 4.20
CA LEU A 91 -11.61 6.96 4.41
C LEU A 91 -12.58 8.15 4.51
N VAL A 92 -12.19 9.15 5.30
CA VAL A 92 -12.90 10.44 5.38
C VAL A 92 -12.32 11.37 4.31
N ALA A 93 -13.15 11.84 3.37
CA ALA A 93 -12.70 12.62 2.22
C ALA A 93 -11.97 13.91 2.62
N GLU A 94 -12.37 14.56 3.72
CA GLU A 94 -11.72 15.75 4.27
C GLU A 94 -10.33 15.46 4.83
N ASP A 95 -10.11 14.28 5.39
CA ASP A 95 -8.79 13.87 5.89
C ASP A 95 -7.87 13.48 4.72
N VAL A 96 -8.41 12.79 3.72
CA VAL A 96 -7.68 12.52 2.46
C VAL A 96 -7.29 13.84 1.79
N ALA A 97 -8.18 14.84 1.75
CA ALA A 97 -7.92 16.13 1.13
C ALA A 97 -6.73 16.90 1.74
N LYS A 98 -6.40 16.64 3.01
CA LYS A 98 -5.25 17.27 3.69
C LYS A 98 -3.92 16.61 3.32
N VAL A 99 -3.95 15.35 2.90
CA VAL A 99 -2.77 14.54 2.59
C VAL A 99 -2.51 14.49 1.08
N THR A 100 -3.54 14.16 0.31
CA THR A 100 -3.48 13.89 -1.14
C THR A 100 -4.79 14.39 -1.78
N PRO A 101 -4.92 15.71 -2.01
CA PRO A 101 -6.16 16.33 -2.50
C PRO A 101 -6.62 15.83 -3.88
N GLU A 102 -5.71 15.30 -4.68
CA GLU A 102 -5.97 14.68 -5.99
C GLU A 102 -6.88 13.45 -5.89
N LEU A 103 -6.83 12.71 -4.78
CA LEU A 103 -7.65 11.52 -4.55
C LEU A 103 -9.07 11.85 -4.08
N VAL A 104 -9.45 13.12 -4.06
CA VAL A 104 -10.77 13.57 -3.60
C VAL A 104 -11.62 14.01 -4.78
N VAL A 105 -12.85 13.50 -4.82
CA VAL A 105 -13.92 14.04 -5.66
C VAL A 105 -14.61 15.13 -4.86
N ARG A 106 -14.80 16.29 -5.48
CA ARG A 106 -15.44 17.46 -4.88
C ARG A 106 -16.83 17.66 -5.45
N ASP A 107 -17.74 18.19 -4.64
CA ASP A 107 -19.06 18.65 -5.09
C ASP A 107 -18.97 19.94 -5.92
N GLU A 108 -20.13 20.42 -6.40
CA GLU A 108 -20.22 21.66 -7.19
C GLU A 108 -19.75 22.91 -6.43
N GLN A 109 -19.75 22.86 -5.09
CA GLN A 109 -19.25 23.94 -4.22
C GLN A 109 -17.76 23.77 -3.86
N GLY A 110 -17.09 22.76 -4.43
CA GLY A 110 -15.68 22.47 -4.19
C GLY A 110 -15.39 21.75 -2.88
N LYS A 111 -16.41 21.30 -2.14
CA LYS A 111 -16.21 20.56 -0.88
C LYS A 111 -15.88 19.11 -1.15
N PRO A 112 -15.02 18.47 -0.34
CA PRO A 112 -14.80 17.02 -0.41
C PRO A 112 -16.13 16.27 -0.31
N LEU A 113 -16.38 15.38 -1.27
CA LEU A 113 -17.61 14.58 -1.35
C LEU A 113 -17.32 13.08 -1.29
N SER A 114 -16.28 12.64 -2.00
CA SER A 114 -15.94 11.22 -2.09
C SER A 114 -14.43 11.03 -2.31
N VAL A 115 -13.98 9.79 -2.15
CA VAL A 115 -12.59 9.38 -2.39
C VAL A 115 -12.53 8.57 -3.68
N ARG A 116 -11.47 8.77 -4.46
CA ARG A 116 -11.18 8.01 -5.68
C ARG A 116 -10.61 6.64 -5.31
N TYR A 117 -11.44 5.75 -4.76
CA TYR A 117 -11.01 4.44 -4.24
C TYR A 117 -10.27 3.59 -5.28
N GLU A 118 -10.68 3.61 -6.55
CA GLU A 118 -9.95 2.88 -7.61
C GLU A 118 -8.52 3.38 -7.83
N GLU A 119 -8.26 4.67 -7.59
CA GLU A 119 -6.91 5.25 -7.68
C GLU A 119 -6.10 4.88 -6.43
N VAL A 120 -6.74 4.89 -5.26
CA VAL A 120 -6.14 4.37 -4.01
C VAL A 120 -5.72 2.91 -4.19
N ASP A 121 -6.58 2.06 -4.78
CA ASP A 121 -6.29 0.65 -5.03
C ASP A 121 -5.09 0.46 -5.97
N ALA A 122 -4.98 1.30 -7.02
CA ALA A 122 -3.83 1.28 -7.92
C ALA A 122 -2.53 1.73 -7.21
N MET A 123 -2.61 2.73 -6.33
CA MET A 123 -1.47 3.18 -5.52
C MET A 123 -1.05 2.12 -4.49
N LEU A 124 -2.03 1.44 -3.85
CA LEU A 124 -1.79 0.32 -2.93
C LEU A 124 -1.06 -0.81 -3.63
N LEU A 125 -1.42 -1.14 -4.88
CA LEU A 125 -0.69 -2.12 -5.68
C LEU A 125 0.77 -1.70 -5.90
N ASN A 126 1.03 -0.42 -6.20
CA ASN A 126 2.40 0.05 -6.40
C ASN A 126 3.23 -0.05 -5.11
N GLU A 127 2.70 0.37 -3.97
CA GLU A 127 3.38 0.25 -2.67
C GLU A 127 3.58 -1.21 -2.26
N PHE A 128 2.59 -2.08 -2.49
CA PHE A 128 2.73 -3.51 -2.25
C PHE A 128 3.88 -4.11 -3.07
N LEU A 129 3.98 -3.77 -4.35
CA LEU A 129 5.08 -4.23 -5.21
C LEU A 129 6.44 -3.67 -4.79
N LYS A 130 6.50 -2.43 -4.27
CA LYS A 130 7.73 -1.85 -3.71
C LYS A 130 8.17 -2.61 -2.46
N GLU A 131 7.25 -2.83 -1.52
CA GLU A 131 7.55 -3.53 -0.28
C GLU A 131 7.93 -5.00 -0.56
N HIS A 132 7.26 -5.68 -1.49
CA HIS A 132 7.61 -7.05 -1.87
C HIS A 132 9.07 -7.16 -2.36
N ARG A 133 9.51 -6.24 -3.24
CA ARG A 133 10.92 -6.20 -3.70
C ARG A 133 11.90 -5.90 -2.56
N LYS A 134 11.50 -5.05 -1.62
CA LYS A 134 12.32 -4.72 -0.45
C LYS A 134 12.47 -5.94 0.46
N VAL A 135 11.39 -6.68 0.71
CA VAL A 135 11.40 -7.94 1.46
C VAL A 135 12.34 -8.95 0.79
N ASP A 136 12.21 -9.18 -0.52
CA ASP A 136 13.12 -10.09 -1.26
C ASP A 136 14.60 -9.70 -1.12
N SER A 137 14.90 -8.39 -1.13
CA SER A 137 16.26 -7.88 -0.94
C SER A 137 16.76 -8.10 0.48
N LEU A 138 15.90 -7.87 1.49
CA LEU A 138 16.23 -8.08 2.89
C LEU A 138 16.47 -9.56 3.20
N GLU A 139 15.67 -10.47 2.63
CA GLU A 139 15.85 -11.91 2.79
C GLU A 139 17.20 -12.38 2.24
N LYS A 140 17.62 -11.88 1.07
CA LYS A 140 18.94 -12.18 0.49
C LYS A 140 20.08 -11.65 1.36
N ALA A 141 19.96 -10.41 1.84
CA ALA A 141 20.96 -9.82 2.72
C ALA A 141 21.07 -10.60 4.03
N MET A 142 19.94 -11.03 4.60
CA MET A 142 19.90 -11.84 5.82
C MET A 142 20.57 -13.20 5.62
N ALA A 143 20.33 -13.86 4.48
CA ALA A 143 20.99 -15.12 4.16
C ALA A 143 22.51 -14.98 4.04
N GLU A 144 22.99 -13.87 3.45
CA GLU A 144 24.43 -13.61 3.34
C GLU A 144 25.06 -13.29 4.70
N GLN A 145 24.41 -12.42 5.48
CA GLN A 145 24.85 -12.11 6.84
C GLN A 145 24.87 -13.37 7.74
N GLN A 146 23.98 -14.34 7.51
CA GLN A 146 23.99 -15.61 8.23
C GLN A 146 25.19 -16.49 7.86
N LYS A 147 25.65 -16.47 6.60
CA LYS A 147 26.90 -17.15 6.20
C LYS A 147 28.13 -16.48 6.80
N GLU A 148 28.20 -15.15 6.76
CA GLU A 148 29.32 -14.40 7.35
C GLU A 148 29.42 -14.67 8.86
N ASN A 149 28.28 -14.67 9.56
CA ASN A 149 28.24 -15.04 10.98
C ASN A 149 28.71 -16.47 11.24
N ALA A 150 28.34 -17.43 10.39
CA ALA A 150 28.81 -18.81 10.51
C ALA A 150 30.33 -18.91 10.30
N ALA A 151 30.87 -18.19 9.30
CA ALA A 151 32.30 -18.13 9.05
C ALA A 151 33.06 -17.49 10.21
N MET A 152 32.56 -16.38 10.75
CA MET A 152 33.16 -15.71 11.91
C MET A 152 33.15 -16.60 13.16
N ARG A 153 32.06 -17.32 13.41
CA ARG A 153 32.00 -18.30 14.51
C ARG A 153 33.01 -19.42 14.34
N ALA A 154 33.24 -19.90 13.12
CA ALA A 154 34.26 -20.91 12.85
C ALA A 154 35.67 -20.37 13.12
N MET A 155 35.97 -19.14 12.67
CA MET A 155 37.25 -18.47 12.94
C MET A 155 37.49 -18.25 14.44
N LEU A 156 36.46 -17.83 15.20
CA LEU A 156 36.55 -17.67 16.64
C LEU A 156 36.87 -18.99 17.36
N LYS A 157 36.25 -20.10 16.92
CA LYS A 157 36.53 -21.43 17.47
C LYS A 157 37.98 -21.86 17.19
N GLU A 158 38.47 -21.63 15.97
CA GLU A 158 39.85 -21.91 15.59
C GLU A 158 40.85 -21.09 16.43
N GLN A 159 40.60 -19.79 16.59
CA GLN A 159 41.41 -18.93 17.46
C GLN A 159 41.42 -19.43 18.91
N ALA A 160 40.28 -19.84 19.44
CA ALA A 160 40.21 -20.41 20.79
C ALA A 160 41.09 -21.66 20.94
N THR A 161 41.11 -22.54 19.94
CA THR A 161 42.00 -23.71 19.91
C THR A 161 43.47 -23.33 19.83
N GLN A 162 43.83 -22.33 19.01
CA GLN A 162 45.20 -21.83 18.93
C GLN A 162 45.68 -21.21 20.24
N ILE A 163 44.82 -20.43 20.91
CA ILE A 163 45.11 -19.86 22.25
C ILE A 163 45.35 -20.99 23.26
N GLN A 164 44.52 -22.03 23.27
CA GLN A 164 44.73 -23.19 24.16
C GLN A 164 46.09 -23.87 23.91
N LYS A 165 46.47 -24.04 22.64
CA LYS A 165 47.76 -24.65 22.27
C LYS A 165 48.95 -23.79 22.73
N VAL A 166 48.91 -22.48 22.49
CA VAL A 166 49.96 -21.54 22.91
C VAL A 166 50.06 -21.51 24.45
N SER A 167 48.93 -21.46 25.15
CA SER A 167 48.91 -21.53 26.62
C SER A 167 49.54 -22.81 27.16
N ALA A 168 49.27 -23.96 26.54
CA ALA A 168 49.89 -25.24 26.92
C ALA A 168 51.41 -25.24 26.68
N GLN A 169 51.87 -24.66 25.57
CA GLN A 169 53.30 -24.50 25.28
C GLN A 169 54.00 -23.58 26.28
N LEU A 170 53.37 -22.46 26.65
CA LEU A 170 53.90 -21.53 27.64
C LEU A 170 53.99 -22.19 29.03
N ALA A 171 52.98 -22.96 29.44
CA ALA A 171 53.01 -23.72 30.70
C ALA A 171 54.15 -24.74 30.73
N ALA A 172 54.47 -25.38 29.60
CA ALA A 172 55.60 -26.31 29.50
C ALA A 172 56.98 -25.62 29.52
N ILE A 173 57.04 -24.30 29.29
CA ILE A 173 58.28 -23.50 29.30
C ILE A 173 58.50 -22.84 30.67
N GLN A 174 57.51 -22.81 31.57
CA GLN A 174 57.76 -22.38 32.95
C GLN A 174 58.90 -23.23 33.55
N PRO A 175 59.92 -22.60 34.14
CA PRO A 175 61.06 -23.35 34.67
C PRO A 175 60.56 -24.31 35.73
N CYS A 176 60.85 -25.60 35.53
CA CYS A 176 60.89 -26.57 36.62
C CYS A 176 61.76 -25.92 37.71
N ASP A 177 61.19 -25.66 38.89
CA ASP A 177 61.92 -25.16 40.04
C ASP A 177 63.19 -25.99 40.19
N ARG A 178 64.32 -25.44 39.74
CA ARG A 178 65.61 -25.92 40.12
C ARG A 178 65.67 -25.58 41.60
N LEU A 179 65.37 -26.59 42.43
CA LEU A 179 65.81 -26.63 43.81
C LEU A 179 67.31 -26.33 43.81
N VAL A 180 67.66 -25.06 43.94
CA VAL A 180 69.00 -24.66 44.37
C VAL A 180 68.95 -24.80 45.87
N THR A 181 69.17 -26.03 46.33
CA THR A 181 69.64 -26.28 47.70
C THR A 181 71.06 -25.72 47.77
N ASN A 182 71.18 -24.48 48.23
CA ASN A 182 72.45 -23.95 48.72
C ASN A 182 72.36 -23.93 50.25
N GLU A 183 73.16 -24.82 50.84
CA GLU A 183 73.69 -24.93 52.21
C GLU A 183 72.79 -24.56 53.41
#